data_AF-A0A1F3V7V4-F1
#
_entry.id   AF-A0A1F3V7V4-F1
#
_cell.length_a   1.000
_cell.length_b   1.000
_cell.length_c   1.000
_cell.angle_alpha   90.00
_cell.angle_beta   90.00
_cell.angle_gamma   90.00
#
_symmetry.space_group_name_H-M   'P 1'
#
loop_
_entity.id
_entity.type
_entity.pdbx_description
1 polymer ?
#
loop_
_entity_poly.entity_id
_entity_poly.type
_entity_poly.pdbx_seq_one_letter_code
_entity_poly.pdbx_strand_id
1 'polypeptide(L)'
;MIFVIFINFFAIIDQLMYAKLMSKYPLIGIGLMMMAVWLLSMTDLGKLLDRKESLKPDSCRSALVMLNKRMPDSWKTSCIKLDMMVEIAVDIPTELLSDPVKSRQLLYRELANSMVFISENTLRDSLERVRFVVVSLHSDVLIVEGVSRGSDVVKLFGIDNDKLIQEHLKATVKVKESAK
;
A
#
# COMPACT_ATOMS: atom_id res chain seq x y z
N MET A 1 21.23 25.29 39.55
CA MET A 1 22.34 26.14 39.06
C MET A 1 23.68 25.41 38.89
N ILE A 2 23.88 24.22 39.47
CA ILE A 2 25.14 23.44 39.38
C ILE A 2 25.25 22.65 38.06
N PHE A 3 24.13 22.28 37.44
CA PHE A 3 24.10 21.44 36.22
C PHE A 3 24.54 22.18 34.94
N VAL A 4 24.36 23.51 34.87
CA VAL A 4 24.73 24.33 33.69
C VAL A 4 26.24 24.59 33.64
N ILE A 5 26.92 24.54 34.79
CA ILE A 5 28.38 24.72 34.87
C ILE A 5 29.11 23.48 34.38
N PHE A 6 28.58 22.28 34.65
CA PHE A 6 29.19 21.02 34.20
C PHE A 6 29.14 20.82 32.68
N ILE A 7 28.05 21.25 32.02
CA ILE A 7 27.90 21.15 30.56
C ILE A 7 28.87 22.11 29.85
N ASN A 8 29.03 23.32 30.37
CA ASN A 8 29.99 24.29 29.81
C ASN A 8 31.45 23.86 30.04
N PHE A 9 31.76 23.22 31.16
CA PHE A 9 33.12 22.74 31.43
C PHE A 9 33.54 21.59 30.52
N PHE A 10 32.63 20.66 30.20
CA PHE A 10 32.88 19.59 29.25
C PHE A 10 33.08 20.12 27.81
N ALA A 11 32.28 21.11 27.40
CA ALA A 11 32.42 21.75 26.09
C ALA A 11 33.75 22.50 25.91
N ILE A 12 34.29 23.10 26.98
CA ILE A 12 35.58 23.81 26.94
C ILE A 12 36.76 22.83 26.88
N ILE A 13 36.69 21.69 27.58
CA ILE A 13 37.74 20.66 27.53
C ILE A 13 37.81 20.02 26.15
N ASP A 14 36.66 19.76 25.51
CA ASP A 14 36.61 19.22 24.14
C ASP A 14 37.24 20.18 23.13
N GLN A 15 36.99 21.50 23.24
CA GLN A 15 37.60 22.47 22.33
C GLN A 15 39.13 22.57 22.49
N LEU A 16 39.65 22.46 23.71
CA LEU A 16 41.08 22.57 23.99
C LEU A 16 41.86 21.32 23.53
N MET A 17 41.24 20.14 23.65
CA MET A 17 41.84 18.89 23.18
C MET A 17 41.77 18.76 21.65
N TYR A 18 40.69 19.26 21.04
CA TYR A 18 40.52 19.30 19.58
C TYR A 18 41.51 20.24 18.89
N ALA A 19 41.74 21.43 19.45
CA ALA A 19 42.73 22.38 18.93
C ALA A 19 44.16 21.79 18.96
N LYS A 20 44.49 21.05 20.02
CA LYS A 20 45.80 20.39 20.16
C LYS A 20 45.98 19.26 19.14
N LEU A 21 44.91 18.51 18.84
CA LEU A 21 44.90 17.47 17.82
C LEU A 21 45.06 18.05 16.40
N MET A 22 44.34 19.12 16.08
CA MET A 22 44.38 19.82 14.79
C MET A 22 45.76 20.42 14.47
N SER A 23 46.48 20.91 15.49
CA SER A 23 47.83 21.46 15.30
C SER A 23 48.90 20.41 14.97
N LYS A 24 48.74 19.17 15.46
CA LYS A 24 49.73 18.10 15.29
C LYS A 24 49.44 17.20 14.09
N TYR A 25 48.17 16.97 13.76
CA TYR A 25 47.76 16.05 12.71
C TYR A 25 46.59 16.63 11.89
N PRO A 26 46.84 17.67 11.06
CA PRO A 26 45.79 18.38 10.34
C PRO A 26 45.02 17.49 9.35
N LEU A 27 45.70 16.51 8.74
CA LEU A 27 45.06 15.54 7.83
C LEU A 27 44.05 14.63 8.53
N ILE A 28 44.33 14.20 9.77
CA ILE A 28 43.43 13.34 10.54
C ILE A 28 42.19 14.14 10.98
N GLY A 29 42.37 15.40 11.37
CA GLY A 29 41.26 16.29 11.75
C GLY A 29 40.29 16.54 10.59
N ILE A 30 40.80 16.77 9.39
CA ILE A 30 39.97 16.90 8.17
C ILE A 30 39.23 15.58 7.88
N GLY A 31 39.92 14.44 7.99
CA GLY A 31 39.29 13.13 7.79
C GLY A 31 38.16 12.85 8.78
N LEU A 32 38.36 13.18 10.06
CA LEU A 32 37.36 12.99 11.10
C LEU A 32 36.16 13.95 10.93
N MET A 33 36.40 15.19 10.48
CA MET A 33 35.35 16.14 10.08
C MET A 33 34.52 15.61 8.91
N MET A 34 35.17 15.10 7.84
CA MET A 34 34.45 14.49 6.71
C MET A 34 33.65 13.26 7.14
N MET A 35 34.21 12.42 8.01
CA MET A 35 33.51 11.25 8.54
C MET A 35 32.30 11.65 9.39
N ALA A 36 32.41 12.70 10.21
CA ALA A 36 31.30 13.21 11.01
C ALA A 36 30.17 13.77 10.12
N VAL A 37 30.50 14.55 9.07
CA VAL A 37 29.52 15.04 8.10
C VAL A 37 28.84 13.88 7.37
N TRP A 38 29.59 12.85 6.99
CA TRP A 38 29.05 11.65 6.34
C TRP A 38 28.14 10.84 7.28
N LEU A 39 28.50 10.69 8.56
CA LEU A 39 27.66 10.02 9.56
C LEU A 39 26.37 10.80 9.83
N LEU A 40 26.42 12.14 9.90
CA LEU A 40 25.23 12.97 10.02
C LEU A 40 24.35 12.91 8.76
N SER A 41 24.97 12.86 7.57
CA SER A 41 24.25 12.58 6.32
C SER A 41 23.62 11.18 6.29
N MET A 42 24.17 10.21 7.03
CA MET A 42 23.52 8.92 7.26
C MET A 42 22.41 9.00 8.32
N THR A 43 22.39 9.94 9.27
CA THR A 43 21.25 10.04 10.19
C THR A 43 19.96 10.52 9.51
N ASP A 44 20.07 11.23 8.38
CA ASP A 44 18.95 11.51 7.46
C ASP A 44 18.38 10.25 6.76
N LEU A 45 18.96 9.06 7.03
CA LEU A 45 18.39 7.74 6.69
C LEU A 45 17.11 7.40 7.47
N GLY A 46 16.57 8.30 8.31
CA GLY A 46 15.19 8.17 8.80
C GLY A 46 14.19 7.89 7.66
N LYS A 47 14.38 8.53 6.49
CA LYS A 47 13.62 8.26 5.26
C LYS A 47 13.88 6.87 4.66
N LEU A 48 15.00 6.23 5.00
CA LEU A 48 15.37 4.89 4.54
C LEU A 48 14.79 3.80 5.45
N LEU A 49 14.54 4.11 6.73
CA LEU A 49 13.76 3.25 7.63
C LEU A 49 12.28 3.19 7.20
N ASP A 50 11.68 4.30 6.75
CA ASP A 50 10.33 4.28 6.15
C ASP A 50 10.28 3.42 4.88
N ARG A 51 11.36 3.44 4.07
CA ARG A 51 11.48 2.54 2.92
C ARG A 51 11.68 1.08 3.32
N LYS A 52 12.21 0.77 4.50
CA LYS A 52 12.42 -0.61 4.96
C LYS A 52 11.10 -1.36 5.13
N GLU A 53 10.07 -0.68 5.63
CA GLU A 53 8.72 -1.27 5.66
C GLU A 53 8.17 -1.44 4.25
N SER A 54 8.46 -0.50 3.36
CA SER A 54 8.11 -0.60 1.94
C SER A 54 8.86 -1.70 1.17
N LEU A 55 9.97 -2.21 1.70
CA LEU A 55 10.83 -3.22 1.08
C LEU A 55 10.57 -4.63 1.63
N LYS A 56 9.64 -4.80 2.57
CA LYS A 56 9.23 -6.14 3.00
C LYS A 56 8.49 -6.86 1.85
N PRO A 57 8.96 -8.04 1.43
CA PRO A 57 8.31 -8.80 0.37
C PRO A 57 7.02 -9.43 0.90
N ASP A 58 5.89 -8.77 0.64
CA ASP A 58 4.57 -9.26 1.01
C ASP A 58 3.79 -9.74 -0.22
N SER A 59 3.02 -10.83 -0.07
CA SER A 59 2.21 -11.41 -1.14
C SER A 59 1.25 -10.39 -1.78
N CYS A 60 0.58 -9.57 -0.96
CA CYS A 60 -0.33 -8.53 -1.43
C CYS A 60 0.37 -7.53 -2.36
N ARG A 61 1.55 -7.05 -1.96
CA ARG A 61 2.30 -6.08 -2.75
C ARG A 61 2.78 -6.68 -4.07
N SER A 62 3.20 -7.95 -4.05
CA SER A 62 3.59 -8.65 -5.28
C SER A 62 2.43 -8.82 -6.26
N ALA A 63 1.20 -9.05 -5.78
CA ALA A 63 0.00 -9.09 -6.62
C ALA A 63 -0.31 -7.72 -7.23
N LEU A 64 -0.17 -6.64 -6.45
CA LEU A 64 -0.41 -5.26 -6.92
C LEU A 64 0.57 -4.79 -7.99
N VAL A 65 1.81 -5.28 -8.04
CA VAL A 65 2.80 -4.83 -9.03
C VAL A 65 2.34 -5.08 -10.47
N MET A 66 1.65 -6.20 -10.73
CA MET A 66 1.08 -6.47 -12.05
C MET A 66 -0.25 -5.75 -12.26
N LEU A 67 -1.12 -5.75 -11.25
CA LEU A 67 -2.42 -5.09 -11.36
C LEU A 67 -2.29 -3.60 -11.65
N ASN A 68 -1.40 -2.91 -10.93
CA ASN A 68 -1.20 -1.46 -11.05
C ASN A 68 -0.66 -1.04 -12.42
N LYS A 69 -0.09 -1.96 -13.20
CA LYS A 69 0.36 -1.67 -14.58
C LYS A 69 -0.77 -1.68 -15.60
N ARG A 70 -1.89 -2.33 -15.28
CA ARG A 70 -2.99 -2.59 -16.22
C ARG A 70 -4.32 -1.99 -15.77
N MET A 71 -4.43 -1.61 -14.49
CA MET A 71 -5.65 -1.00 -13.96
C MET A 71 -5.89 0.39 -14.55
N PRO A 72 -7.15 0.82 -14.69
CA PRO A 72 -7.49 2.19 -15.03
C PRO A 72 -7.03 3.19 -13.95
N ASP A 73 -6.77 4.44 -14.34
CA ASP A 73 -6.32 5.50 -13.42
C ASP A 73 -7.37 5.88 -12.35
N SER A 74 -8.64 5.53 -12.58
CA SER A 74 -9.73 5.78 -11.62
C SER A 74 -9.71 4.84 -10.41
N TRP A 75 -8.95 3.74 -10.47
CA TRP A 75 -8.89 2.74 -9.43
C TRP A 75 -7.80 3.06 -8.42
N LYS A 76 -8.11 2.89 -7.13
CA LYS A 76 -7.13 3.03 -6.05
C LYS A 76 -6.92 1.69 -5.39
N THR A 77 -5.67 1.27 -5.31
CA THR A 77 -5.29 0.02 -4.66
C THR A 77 -4.50 0.31 -3.39
N SER A 78 -4.79 -0.41 -2.31
CA SER A 78 -3.98 -0.40 -1.10
C SER A 78 -3.81 -1.82 -0.55
N CYS A 79 -2.73 -2.02 0.22
CA CYS A 79 -2.50 -3.25 0.96
C CYS A 79 -2.51 -2.92 2.44
N ILE A 80 -3.36 -3.60 3.21
CA ILE A 80 -3.34 -3.57 4.66
C ILE A 80 -2.83 -4.93 5.13
N LYS A 81 -1.53 -5.01 5.43
CA LYS A 81 -0.83 -6.26 5.75
C LYS A 81 -0.90 -7.26 4.59
N LEU A 82 -1.69 -8.33 4.74
CA LEU A 82 -1.88 -9.40 3.75
C LEU A 82 -3.22 -9.29 3.02
N ASP A 83 -4.01 -8.26 3.34
CA ASP A 83 -5.31 -8.01 2.74
C ASP A 83 -5.15 -6.94 1.66
N MET A 84 -5.74 -7.21 0.50
CA MET A 84 -5.71 -6.34 -0.67
C MET A 84 -7.03 -5.59 -0.75
N MET A 85 -6.96 -4.26 -0.90
CA MET A 85 -8.12 -3.38 -1.03
C MET A 85 -8.07 -2.67 -2.37
N VAL A 86 -9.18 -2.69 -3.10
CA VAL A 86 -9.36 -2.02 -4.38
C VAL A 86 -10.60 -1.15 -4.29
N GLU A 87 -10.41 0.16 -4.34
CA GLU A 87 -11.47 1.16 -4.35
C GLU A 87 -11.70 1.61 -5.80
N ILE A 88 -12.96 1.53 -6.24
CA ILE A 88 -13.36 1.86 -7.61
C ILE A 88 -14.47 2.90 -7.52
N ALA A 89 -14.26 4.05 -8.15
CA ALA A 89 -15.32 5.04 -8.36
C ALA A 89 -16.14 4.63 -9.59
N VAL A 90 -17.45 4.47 -9.40
CA VAL A 90 -18.37 4.08 -10.48
C VAL A 90 -19.40 5.19 -10.67
N ASP A 91 -19.33 5.84 -11.83
CA ASP A 91 -20.29 6.85 -12.26
C ASP A 91 -21.53 6.13 -12.82
N ILE A 92 -22.66 6.25 -12.11
CA ILE A 92 -23.94 5.66 -12.56
C ILE A 92 -24.68 6.70 -13.40
N PRO A 93 -25.14 6.35 -14.62
CA PRO A 93 -25.97 7.24 -15.43
C PRO A 93 -27.23 7.70 -14.67
N THR A 94 -27.58 8.97 -14.79
CA THR A 94 -28.76 9.59 -14.15
C THR A 94 -30.08 8.89 -14.44
N GLU A 95 -30.19 8.22 -15.58
CA GLU A 95 -31.38 7.44 -15.96
C GLU A 95 -31.59 6.20 -15.08
N LEU A 96 -30.51 5.60 -14.57
CA LEU A 96 -30.54 4.40 -13.73
C LEU A 96 -30.64 4.73 -12.24
N LEU A 97 -30.41 6.00 -11.86
CA LEU A 97 -30.57 6.48 -10.50
C LEU A 97 -32.04 6.49 -10.04
N SER A 98 -32.99 6.60 -10.98
CA SER A 98 -34.42 6.60 -10.66
C SER A 98 -34.96 5.22 -10.23
N ASP A 99 -34.29 4.13 -10.60
CA ASP A 99 -34.70 2.77 -10.25
C ASP A 99 -33.62 2.09 -9.38
N PRO A 100 -33.84 1.97 -8.05
CA PRO A 100 -32.85 1.43 -7.12
C PRO A 100 -32.52 -0.04 -7.38
N VAL A 101 -33.41 -0.79 -8.05
CA VAL A 101 -33.17 -2.20 -8.36
C VAL A 101 -32.16 -2.33 -9.49
N LYS A 102 -32.31 -1.51 -10.55
CA LYS A 102 -31.41 -1.53 -11.71
C LYS A 102 -30.02 -1.00 -11.36
N SER A 103 -29.93 0.06 -10.56
CA SER A 103 -28.64 0.59 -10.11
C SER A 103 -27.87 -0.44 -9.28
N ARG A 104 -28.56 -1.14 -8.37
CA ARG A 104 -27.97 -2.25 -7.61
C ARG A 104 -27.47 -3.37 -8.52
N GLN A 105 -28.29 -3.82 -9.49
CA GLN A 105 -27.87 -4.86 -10.43
C GLN A 105 -26.62 -4.47 -11.23
N LEU A 106 -26.54 -3.22 -11.68
CA LEU A 106 -25.37 -2.69 -12.36
C LEU A 106 -24.13 -2.75 -11.46
N LEU A 107 -24.23 -2.30 -10.21
CA LEU A 107 -23.13 -2.36 -9.25
C LEU A 107 -22.65 -3.79 -8.98
N TYR A 108 -23.56 -4.75 -8.83
CA TYR A 108 -23.19 -6.16 -8.68
C TYR A 108 -22.49 -6.72 -9.91
N ARG A 109 -22.93 -6.33 -11.10
CA ARG A 109 -22.29 -6.72 -12.35
C ARG A 109 -20.88 -6.13 -12.43
N GLU A 110 -20.72 -4.87 -12.08
CA GLU A 110 -19.42 -4.21 -12.09
C GLU A 110 -18.46 -4.77 -11.05
N LEU A 111 -18.98 -5.19 -9.89
CA LEU A 111 -18.20 -5.88 -8.86
C LEU A 111 -17.67 -7.22 -9.40
N ALA A 112 -18.53 -8.00 -10.07
CA ALA A 112 -18.15 -9.26 -10.67
C ALA A 112 -17.08 -9.07 -11.76
N ASN A 113 -17.29 -8.11 -12.67
CA ASN A 113 -16.31 -7.76 -13.72
C ASN A 113 -14.97 -7.36 -13.11
N SER A 114 -14.99 -6.55 -12.05
CA SER A 114 -13.79 -6.09 -11.35
C SER A 114 -13.03 -7.25 -10.72
N MET A 115 -13.72 -8.21 -10.11
CA MET A 115 -13.10 -9.41 -9.54
C MET A 115 -12.45 -10.29 -10.61
N VAL A 116 -13.11 -10.48 -11.75
CA VAL A 116 -12.55 -11.21 -12.89
C VAL A 116 -11.32 -10.49 -13.43
N PHE A 117 -11.43 -9.17 -13.64
CA PHE A 117 -10.31 -8.34 -14.10
C PHE A 117 -9.10 -8.42 -13.16
N ILE A 118 -9.31 -8.38 -11.85
CA ILE A 118 -8.25 -8.55 -10.85
C ILE A 118 -7.61 -9.93 -10.99
N SER A 119 -8.41 -10.98 -11.16
CA SER A 119 -7.88 -12.35 -11.31
C SER A 119 -6.97 -12.49 -12.54
N GLU A 120 -7.33 -11.87 -13.66
CA GLU A 120 -6.57 -11.96 -14.93
C GLU A 120 -5.32 -11.09 -14.96
N ASN A 121 -5.34 -9.98 -14.21
CA ASN A 121 -4.28 -8.97 -14.23
C ASN A 121 -3.35 -9.03 -13.01
N THR A 122 -3.47 -10.07 -12.19
CA THR A 122 -2.57 -10.34 -11.06
C THR A 122 -1.79 -11.63 -11.30
N LEU A 123 -0.63 -11.75 -10.63
CA LEU A 123 0.12 -12.99 -10.63
C LEU A 123 -0.61 -14.02 -9.75
N ARG A 124 -0.98 -15.18 -10.32
CA ARG A 124 -1.77 -16.22 -9.64
C ARG A 124 -1.18 -16.66 -8.32
N ASP A 125 0.12 -16.98 -8.31
CA ASP A 125 0.84 -17.47 -7.12
C ASP A 125 0.83 -16.44 -5.98
N SER A 126 0.89 -15.15 -6.33
CA SER A 126 0.83 -14.05 -5.38
C SER A 126 -0.59 -13.89 -4.83
N LEU A 127 -1.58 -13.90 -5.72
CA LEU A 127 -2.99 -13.71 -5.38
C LEU A 127 -3.52 -14.85 -4.51
N GLU A 128 -3.11 -16.10 -4.75
CA GLU A 128 -3.50 -17.25 -3.92
C GLU A 128 -3.07 -17.10 -2.45
N ARG A 129 -1.94 -16.43 -2.22
CA ARG A 129 -1.38 -16.17 -0.88
C ARG A 129 -1.95 -14.91 -0.22
N VAL A 130 -2.76 -14.13 -0.93
CA VAL A 130 -3.48 -12.99 -0.36
C VAL A 130 -4.62 -13.53 0.50
N ARG A 131 -4.72 -13.04 1.74
CA ARG A 131 -5.70 -13.55 2.68
C ARG A 131 -7.11 -13.15 2.29
N PHE A 132 -7.34 -11.85 2.08
CA PHE A 132 -8.59 -11.30 1.59
C PHE A 132 -8.37 -10.29 0.47
N VAL A 133 -9.24 -10.34 -0.52
CA VAL A 133 -9.39 -9.34 -1.58
C VAL A 133 -10.70 -8.62 -1.33
N VAL A 134 -10.61 -7.33 -1.02
CA VAL A 134 -11.73 -6.44 -0.78
C VAL A 134 -11.85 -5.50 -1.96
N VAL A 135 -13.01 -5.48 -2.60
CA VAL A 135 -13.32 -4.56 -3.68
C VAL A 135 -14.47 -3.68 -3.23
N SER A 136 -14.22 -2.38 -3.13
CA SER A 136 -15.19 -1.37 -2.70
C SER A 136 -15.58 -0.52 -3.89
N LEU A 137 -16.84 -0.64 -4.32
CA LEU A 137 -17.43 0.21 -5.35
C LEU A 137 -18.09 1.41 -4.67
N HIS A 138 -17.63 2.60 -5.04
CA HIS A 138 -18.18 3.86 -4.58
C HIS A 138 -19.04 4.47 -5.67
N SER A 139 -20.33 4.56 -5.40
CA SER A 139 -21.28 5.35 -6.18
C SER A 139 -21.82 6.52 -5.36
N ASP A 140 -22.57 7.42 -5.99
CA ASP A 140 -23.19 8.57 -5.35
C ASP A 140 -24.23 8.18 -4.30
N VAL A 141 -24.92 7.05 -4.50
CA VAL A 141 -26.05 6.62 -3.66
C VAL A 141 -25.70 5.44 -2.74
N LEU A 142 -24.86 4.52 -3.21
CA LEU A 142 -24.60 3.26 -2.54
C LEU A 142 -23.10 2.93 -2.58
N ILE A 143 -22.61 2.35 -1.49
CA ILE A 143 -21.29 1.74 -1.42
C ILE A 143 -21.49 0.23 -1.35
N VAL A 144 -20.85 -0.51 -2.25
CA VAL A 144 -20.91 -1.97 -2.30
C VAL A 144 -19.51 -2.52 -2.07
N GLU A 145 -19.34 -3.28 -0.99
CA GLU A 145 -18.08 -3.91 -0.62
C GLU A 145 -18.19 -5.41 -0.84
N GLY A 146 -17.34 -5.97 -1.72
CA GLY A 146 -17.20 -7.41 -1.92
C GLY A 146 -15.92 -7.92 -1.27
N VAL A 147 -16.02 -8.95 -0.44
CA VAL A 147 -14.88 -9.61 0.20
C VAL A 147 -14.80 -11.06 -0.24
N SER A 148 -13.63 -11.46 -0.74
CA SER A 148 -13.33 -12.84 -1.11
C SER A 148 -11.92 -13.24 -0.65
N ARG A 149 -11.61 -14.54 -0.67
CA ARG A 149 -10.24 -15.02 -0.43
C ARG A 149 -9.44 -14.97 -1.73
N GLY A 150 -8.14 -14.69 -1.63
CA GLY A 150 -7.26 -14.67 -2.79
C GLY A 150 -7.29 -15.99 -3.58
N SER A 151 -7.25 -17.13 -2.88
CA SER A 151 -7.37 -18.47 -3.47
C SER A 151 -8.65 -18.72 -4.26
N ASP A 152 -9.74 -18.02 -3.93
CA ASP A 152 -11.02 -18.16 -4.62
C ASP A 152 -11.11 -17.21 -5.80
N VAL A 153 -10.53 -16.01 -5.71
CA VAL A 153 -10.44 -15.08 -6.83
C VAL A 153 -9.55 -15.66 -7.94
N VAL A 154 -8.45 -16.35 -7.61
CA VAL A 154 -7.59 -17.01 -8.62
C VAL A 154 -8.35 -18.00 -9.50
N LYS A 155 -9.37 -18.68 -8.95
CA LYS A 155 -10.17 -19.67 -9.69
C LYS A 155 -11.04 -19.04 -10.78
N LEU A 156 -11.29 -17.73 -10.71
CA LEU A 156 -11.99 -16.99 -11.77
C LEU A 156 -11.16 -16.84 -13.04
N PHE A 157 -9.84 -17.04 -12.95
CA PHE A 157 -8.95 -16.90 -14.09
C PHE A 157 -9.35 -17.88 -15.21
N GLY A 158 -9.68 -17.34 -16.39
CA GLY A 158 -9.93 -18.12 -17.59
C GLY A 158 -11.25 -18.91 -17.57
N ILE A 159 -12.19 -18.57 -16.68
CA ILE A 159 -13.56 -19.03 -16.80
C ILE A 159 -14.28 -18.10 -17.77
N ASP A 160 -14.64 -18.59 -18.95
CA ASP A 160 -15.40 -17.80 -19.95
C ASP A 160 -16.93 -17.94 -19.80
N ASN A 161 -17.39 -18.91 -19.00
CA ASN A 161 -18.82 -19.20 -18.86
C ASN A 161 -19.45 -18.38 -17.73
N ASP A 162 -20.29 -17.41 -18.10
CA ASP A 162 -21.04 -16.52 -17.20
C ASP A 162 -21.76 -17.27 -16.05
N LYS A 163 -22.34 -18.45 -16.33
CA LYS A 163 -23.06 -19.22 -15.31
C LYS A 163 -22.12 -19.75 -14.23
N LEU A 164 -20.94 -20.22 -14.62
CA LEU A 164 -19.95 -20.73 -13.67
C LEU A 164 -19.35 -19.59 -12.84
N ILE A 165 -19.11 -18.42 -13.45
CA ILE A 165 -18.68 -17.23 -12.73
C ILE A 165 -19.73 -16.85 -11.67
N GLN A 166 -21.01 -16.81 -12.06
CA GLN A 166 -22.09 -16.46 -11.14
C GLN A 166 -22.21 -17.44 -9.97
N GLU A 167 -22.15 -18.74 -10.24
CA GLU A 167 -22.20 -19.78 -9.20
C GLU A 167 -21.01 -19.68 -8.24
N HIS A 168 -19.81 -19.47 -8.78
CA HIS A 168 -18.58 -19.32 -7.99
C HIS A 168 -18.61 -18.06 -7.13
N LEU A 169 -18.99 -16.91 -7.70
CA LEU A 169 -19.09 -15.64 -6.96
C LEU A 169 -20.14 -15.73 -5.86
N LYS A 170 -21.29 -16.37 -6.12
CA LYS A 170 -22.34 -16.59 -5.11
C LYS A 170 -21.84 -17.43 -3.93
N ALA A 171 -20.96 -18.39 -4.18
CA ALA A 171 -20.42 -19.25 -3.13
C ALA A 171 -19.28 -18.61 -2.33
N THR A 172 -18.48 -17.73 -2.96
CA THR A 172 -17.19 -17.28 -2.41
C THR A 172 -17.18 -15.83 -1.95
N VAL A 173 -17.94 -14.95 -2.61
CA VAL A 173 -17.92 -13.51 -2.33
C VAL A 173 -19.00 -13.17 -1.32
N LYS A 174 -18.58 -12.52 -0.23
CA LYS A 174 -19.49 -11.91 0.74
C LYS A 174 -19.63 -10.44 0.40
N VAL A 175 -20.88 -9.99 0.24
CA VAL A 175 -21.17 -8.59 -0.12
C VAL A 175 -21.81 -7.87 1.05
N LYS A 176 -21.36 -6.65 1.29
CA LYS A 176 -21.94 -5.70 2.23
C LYS A 176 -22.35 -4.45 1.45
N GLU A 177 -23.62 -4.12 1.56
CA GLU A 177 -24.14 -2.85 1.05
C GLU A 177 -24.19 -1.82 2.18
N SER A 178 -23.85 -0.58 1.89
CA SER A 178 -24.00 0.53 2.83
C SER A 178 -24.51 1.74 2.07
N ALA A 179 -25.63 2.29 2.56
CA ALA A 179 -26.13 3.58 2.09
C ALA A 179 -25.15 4.67 2.52
N LYS A 180 -24.92 5.63 1.64
CA LYS A 180 -24.06 6.78 1.90
C LYS A 180 -24.77 7.85 2.71
#